data_AF-A0A929BKM0-F1
#
_entry.id   AF-A0A929BKM0-F1
#
_cell.length_a   1.000
_cell.length_b   1.000
_cell.length_c   1.000
_cell.angle_alpha   90.00
_cell.angle_beta   90.00
_cell.angle_gamma   90.00
#
_symmetry.space_group_name_H-M   'P 1'
#
loop_
_entity.id
_entity.type
_entity.pdbx_description
1 polymer ?
#
loop_
_entity_poly.entity_id
_entity_poly.type
_entity_poly.pdbx_seq_one_letter_code
_entity_poly.pdbx_strand_id
1 'polypeptide(L)'
;MKRLRAILLLAAISLMIMPAPAFAVSSTDFYEDQGQIFDDWDVCRTSAFGHNGFFQAFSETEFCPIIVAESLGENADSAYQIGQQLAEEYPNLHQRAERIFAFARDKIRYTSDADQFGFKEFAQNADEVAATLEDEGLAYGDCEDYAVFLAVMYKGAGLRSAIVLAPNHAAALVYLPGYGKANRNLSIDGESGWVWAEATGGNNP
;
A
#
# COMPACT_ATOMS: atom_id res chain seq x y z
N MET A 1 -14.26 -47.66 23.28
CA MET A 1 -14.45 -46.43 24.09
C MET A 1 -13.17 -45.62 24.31
N LYS A 2 -12.06 -46.19 24.82
CA LYS A 2 -10.81 -45.42 25.06
C LYS A 2 -10.20 -44.78 23.81
N ARG A 3 -10.16 -45.50 22.67
CA ARG A 3 -9.63 -44.99 21.40
C ARG A 3 -10.49 -43.86 20.79
N LEU A 4 -11.82 -43.96 20.90
CA LEU A 4 -12.72 -42.91 20.41
C LEU A 4 -12.58 -41.61 21.22
N ARG A 5 -12.39 -41.73 22.55
CA ARG A 5 -12.10 -40.57 23.41
C ARG A 5 -10.74 -39.94 23.09
N ALA A 6 -9.71 -40.74 22.80
CA ALA A 6 -8.40 -40.24 22.41
C ALA A 6 -8.44 -39.49 21.07
N ILE A 7 -9.19 -40.00 20.09
CA ILE A 7 -9.37 -39.35 18.78
C ILE A 7 -10.13 -38.04 18.92
N LEU A 8 -11.19 -38.01 19.73
CA LEU A 8 -11.95 -36.77 20.01
C LEU A 8 -11.12 -35.72 20.76
N LEU A 9 -10.26 -36.15 21.68
CA LEU A 9 -9.31 -35.26 22.38
C LEU A 9 -8.26 -34.69 21.42
N LEU A 10 -7.69 -35.50 20.53
CA LEU A 10 -6.74 -35.04 19.51
C LEU A 10 -7.39 -34.07 18.52
N ALA A 11 -8.61 -34.34 18.07
CA ALA A 11 -9.36 -33.44 17.19
C ALA A 11 -9.72 -32.11 17.87
N ALA A 12 -10.06 -32.14 19.16
CA ALA A 12 -10.33 -30.93 19.94
C ALA A 12 -9.06 -30.09 20.18
N ILE A 13 -7.91 -30.73 20.38
CA ILE A 13 -6.62 -30.04 20.51
C ILE A 13 -6.21 -29.43 19.18
N SER A 14 -6.38 -30.13 18.04
CA SER A 14 -6.09 -29.57 16.72
C SER A 14 -6.98 -28.38 16.34
N LEU A 15 -8.23 -28.32 16.82
CA LEU A 15 -9.10 -27.15 16.62
C LEU A 15 -8.68 -25.91 17.45
N MET A 16 -7.92 -26.09 18.53
CA MET A 16 -7.40 -24.99 19.36
C MET A 16 -6.05 -24.44 18.88
N ILE A 17 -5.40 -25.10 17.90
CA ILE A 17 -4.18 -24.63 17.26
C ILE A 17 -4.54 -24.02 15.89
N MET A 18 -5.59 -23.21 15.85
CA MET A 18 -5.72 -22.23 14.78
C MET A 18 -4.77 -21.08 15.16
N PRO A 19 -3.73 -20.78 14.36
CA PRO A 19 -3.06 -19.50 14.51
C PRO A 19 -4.16 -18.44 14.39
N ALA A 20 -4.31 -17.62 15.43
CA ALA A 20 -5.07 -16.39 15.24
C ALA A 20 -4.43 -15.69 14.04
N PRO A 21 -5.21 -15.26 13.04
CA PRO A 21 -4.64 -14.39 12.03
C PRO A 21 -4.10 -13.17 12.79
N ALA A 22 -2.78 -13.07 12.86
CA ALA A 22 -2.10 -11.85 13.24
C ALA A 22 -2.27 -10.95 12.02
N PHE A 23 -3.43 -10.32 11.92
CA PHE A 23 -3.62 -9.17 11.06
C PHE A 23 -2.66 -8.09 11.57
N ALA A 24 -2.01 -7.40 10.64
CA ALA A 24 -1.20 -6.25 10.99
C ALA A 24 -2.14 -5.23 11.65
N VAL A 25 -1.70 -4.66 12.75
CA VAL A 25 -2.48 -3.64 13.43
C VAL A 25 -2.22 -2.36 12.64
N SER A 26 -3.20 -1.97 11.80
CA SER A 26 -3.28 -0.59 11.29
C SER A 26 -3.07 0.37 12.45
N SER A 27 -2.41 1.50 12.21
CA SER A 27 -2.12 2.53 13.19
C SER A 27 -3.35 2.81 14.08
N THR A 28 -3.37 2.23 15.28
CA THR A 28 -4.59 2.24 16.11
C THR A 28 -4.79 3.55 16.85
N ASP A 29 -3.71 4.30 17.04
CA ASP A 29 -3.68 5.52 17.82
C ASP A 29 -2.79 6.56 17.12
N PHE A 30 -3.26 7.80 17.11
CA PHE A 30 -2.48 8.96 16.68
C PHE A 30 -2.19 9.86 17.88
N TYR A 31 -1.02 10.48 17.89
CA TYR A 31 -0.67 11.51 18.86
C TYR A 31 -0.13 12.76 18.19
N GLU A 32 -0.33 13.90 18.85
CA GLU A 32 0.17 15.19 18.39
C GLU A 32 1.47 15.54 19.12
N ASP A 33 2.52 15.89 18.38
CA ASP A 33 3.73 16.51 18.92
C ASP A 33 4.11 17.72 18.06
N GLN A 34 4.30 18.88 18.69
CA GLN A 34 4.66 20.15 18.05
C GLN A 34 3.77 20.53 16.84
N GLY A 35 2.47 20.20 16.89
CA GLY A 35 1.53 20.49 15.80
C GLY A 35 1.68 19.57 14.58
N GLN A 36 2.32 18.41 14.76
CA GLN A 36 2.42 17.34 13.78
C GLN A 36 1.74 16.08 14.34
N ILE A 37 1.15 15.28 13.45
CA ILE A 37 0.49 14.04 13.83
C ILE A 37 1.41 12.87 13.57
N PHE A 38 1.55 12.00 14.56
CA PHE A 38 2.33 10.78 14.51
C PHE A 38 1.45 9.58 14.80
N ASP A 39 1.77 8.44 14.22
CA ASP A 39 1.19 7.15 14.59
C ASP A 39 1.99 6.42 15.69
N ASP A 40 1.55 5.22 16.04
CA ASP A 40 2.19 4.34 17.02
C ASP A 40 3.55 3.77 16.60
N TRP A 41 3.98 4.01 15.35
CA TRP A 41 5.32 3.69 14.84
C TRP A 41 6.27 4.88 14.92
N ASP A 42 5.84 5.97 15.55
CA ASP A 42 6.51 7.28 15.58
C ASP A 42 6.71 7.87 14.16
N VAL A 43 5.88 7.47 13.18
CA VAL A 43 5.89 8.03 11.83
C VAL A 43 4.99 9.26 11.80
N CYS A 44 5.58 10.41 11.48
CA CYS A 44 4.91 11.67 11.24
C CYS A 44 4.08 11.57 9.96
N ARG A 45 2.76 11.60 10.11
CA ARG A 45 1.78 11.56 9.01
C ARG A 45 1.67 12.89 8.29
N THR A 46 1.95 13.99 8.97
CA THR A 46 1.77 15.36 8.43
C THR A 46 3.04 15.96 7.82
N SER A 47 4.09 15.16 7.62
CA SER A 47 5.33 15.61 6.98
C SER A 47 6.02 14.46 6.25
N ALA A 48 6.31 14.66 4.96
CA ALA A 48 7.11 13.73 4.18
C ALA A 48 8.61 13.72 4.57
N PHE A 49 9.08 14.75 5.31
CA PHE A 49 10.50 15.05 5.51
C PHE A 49 11.04 14.63 6.88
N GLY A 50 12.35 14.39 6.92
CA GLY A 50 13.09 14.15 8.15
C GLY A 50 12.99 12.70 8.65
N HIS A 51 13.64 12.40 9.78
CA HIS A 51 13.81 11.02 10.24
C HIS A 51 12.50 10.32 10.58
N ASN A 52 11.49 11.08 10.97
CA ASN A 52 10.17 10.55 11.31
C ASN A 52 9.16 10.79 10.18
N GLY A 53 9.50 11.48 9.09
CA GLY A 53 8.53 11.75 8.04
C GLY A 53 8.10 10.48 7.32
N PHE A 54 6.85 10.39 6.88
CA PHE A 54 6.31 9.18 6.24
C PHE A 54 7.07 8.74 4.97
N PHE A 55 7.71 9.68 4.27
CA PHE A 55 8.63 9.37 3.16
C PHE A 55 10.12 9.42 3.51
N GLN A 56 10.45 9.80 4.75
CA GLN A 56 11.81 10.10 5.20
C GLN A 56 12.65 10.83 4.14
N ALA A 57 12.07 11.86 3.52
CA ALA A 57 12.78 12.62 2.50
C ALA A 57 13.87 13.48 3.17
N PHE A 58 15.13 13.20 2.84
CA PHE A 58 16.31 13.89 3.39
C PHE A 58 16.95 14.85 2.38
N SER A 59 16.92 14.51 1.09
CA SER A 59 17.44 15.33 0.00
C SER A 59 16.74 15.01 -1.32
N GLU A 60 17.15 15.67 -2.41
CA GLU A 60 16.63 15.40 -3.75
C GLU A 60 16.88 13.96 -4.24
N THR A 61 17.84 13.25 -3.66
CA THR A 61 18.25 11.90 -4.09
C THR A 61 18.20 10.86 -2.97
N GLU A 62 17.77 11.24 -1.77
CA GLU A 62 17.79 10.37 -0.60
C GLU A 62 16.43 10.43 0.12
N PHE A 63 15.71 9.32 0.09
CA PHE A 63 14.47 9.12 0.84
C PHE A 63 14.24 7.63 1.10
N CYS A 64 13.40 7.31 2.08
CA CYS A 64 13.00 5.95 2.43
C CYS A 64 11.52 5.97 2.85
N PRO A 65 10.58 5.47 2.03
CA PRO A 65 9.16 5.55 2.34
C PRO A 65 8.77 4.61 3.49
N ILE A 66 9.09 5.00 4.73
CA ILE A 66 8.93 4.16 5.93
C ILE A 66 7.49 3.73 6.14
N ILE A 67 6.52 4.57 5.74
CA ILE A 67 5.09 4.26 5.81
C ILE A 67 4.71 2.98 5.05
N VAL A 68 5.45 2.59 4.00
CA VAL A 68 5.16 1.32 3.31
C VAL A 68 5.50 0.10 4.16
N ALA A 69 6.35 0.24 5.18
CA ALA A 69 6.72 -0.85 6.07
C ALA A 69 5.57 -1.28 6.97
N GLU A 70 4.62 -0.37 7.23
CA GLU A 70 3.37 -0.66 7.97
C GLU A 70 2.47 -1.65 7.22
N SER A 71 2.67 -1.83 5.91
CA SER A 71 1.84 -2.69 5.04
C SER A 71 2.65 -3.75 4.26
N LEU A 72 3.89 -4.01 4.67
CA LEU A 72 4.80 -4.94 3.99
C LEU A 72 5.51 -5.89 4.97
N GLY A 73 6.06 -6.97 4.42
CA GLY A 73 6.85 -7.93 5.19
C GLY A 73 5.99 -8.66 6.22
N GLU A 74 6.39 -8.60 7.49
CA GLU A 74 5.62 -9.18 8.59
C GLU A 74 4.32 -8.42 8.89
N ASN A 75 4.21 -7.17 8.41
CA ASN A 75 3.02 -6.32 8.54
C ASN A 75 2.15 -6.35 7.27
N ALA A 76 2.42 -7.26 6.33
CA ALA A 76 1.60 -7.35 5.12
C ALA A 76 0.16 -7.76 5.46
N ASP A 77 -0.81 -6.92 5.11
CA ASP A 77 -2.22 -7.16 5.36
C ASP A 77 -3.08 -6.91 4.10
N SER A 78 -4.20 -6.21 4.23
CA SER A 78 -5.31 -6.21 3.30
C SER A 78 -4.92 -5.65 1.94
N ALA A 79 -4.16 -4.56 1.85
CA ALA A 79 -3.68 -4.02 0.59
C ALA A 79 -2.78 -5.02 -0.16
N TYR A 80 -1.88 -5.67 0.57
CA TYR A 80 -0.98 -6.68 0.03
C TYR A 80 -1.77 -7.91 -0.47
N GLN A 81 -2.77 -8.34 0.30
CA GLN A 81 -3.65 -9.47 -0.02
C GLN A 81 -4.52 -9.19 -1.25
N ILE A 82 -5.04 -7.97 -1.43
CA ILE A 82 -5.74 -7.57 -2.67
C ILE A 82 -4.79 -7.75 -3.87
N GLY A 83 -3.52 -7.36 -3.73
CA GLY A 83 -2.49 -7.63 -4.73
C GLY A 83 -2.31 -9.11 -5.05
N GLN A 84 -2.26 -9.97 -4.03
CA GLN A 84 -2.16 -11.43 -4.20
C GLN A 84 -3.38 -12.02 -4.90
N GLN A 85 -4.59 -11.60 -4.53
CA GLN A 85 -5.82 -12.05 -5.17
C GLN A 85 -5.85 -11.68 -6.66
N LEU A 86 -5.49 -10.45 -7.00
CA LEU A 86 -5.37 -10.02 -8.39
C LEU A 86 -4.28 -10.80 -9.14
N ALA A 87 -3.22 -11.25 -8.47
CA ALA A 87 -2.21 -12.10 -9.08
C ALA A 87 -2.72 -13.50 -9.42
N GLU A 88 -3.58 -14.07 -8.58
CA GLU A 88 -4.24 -15.35 -8.82
C GLU A 88 -5.25 -15.25 -9.98
N GLU A 89 -6.06 -14.19 -10.00
CA GLU A 89 -7.07 -13.96 -11.03
C GLU A 89 -6.45 -13.61 -12.40
N TYR A 90 -5.33 -12.88 -12.40
CA TYR A 90 -4.65 -12.42 -13.61
C TYR A 90 -3.20 -12.95 -13.69
N PRO A 91 -2.97 -14.14 -14.26
CA PRO A 91 -1.63 -14.72 -14.39
C PRO A 91 -0.71 -13.97 -15.35
N ASN A 92 -1.26 -13.22 -16.32
CA ASN A 92 -0.45 -12.40 -17.23
C ASN A 92 0.04 -11.14 -16.50
N LEU A 93 1.36 -10.93 -16.50
CA LEU A 93 2.01 -9.85 -15.76
C LEU A 93 1.51 -8.45 -16.14
N HIS A 94 1.38 -8.16 -17.44
CA HIS A 94 0.90 -6.85 -17.90
C HIS A 94 -0.58 -6.64 -17.58
N GLN A 95 -1.42 -7.66 -17.81
CA GLN A 95 -2.84 -7.60 -17.47
C GLN A 95 -3.07 -7.44 -15.97
N ARG A 96 -2.31 -8.14 -15.14
CA ARG A 96 -2.33 -8.01 -13.68
C ARG A 96 -2.03 -6.58 -13.25
N ALA A 97 -0.98 -5.99 -13.82
CA ALA A 97 -0.60 -4.62 -13.50
C ALA A 97 -1.66 -3.60 -13.93
N GLU A 98 -2.28 -3.79 -15.10
CA GLU A 98 -3.42 -2.99 -15.57
C GLU A 98 -4.62 -3.11 -14.61
N ARG A 99 -4.88 -4.30 -14.09
CA ARG A 99 -6.01 -4.55 -13.17
C ARG A 99 -5.80 -3.92 -11.81
N ILE A 100 -4.58 -3.96 -11.27
CA ILE A 100 -4.21 -3.26 -10.04
C ILE A 100 -4.34 -1.75 -10.23
N PHE A 101 -3.83 -1.21 -11.34
CA PHE A 101 -3.95 0.21 -11.66
C PHE A 101 -5.42 0.66 -11.75
N ALA A 102 -6.23 -0.09 -12.49
CA ALA A 102 -7.65 0.19 -12.64
C ALA A 102 -8.40 0.07 -11.30
N PHE A 103 -8.05 -0.90 -10.46
CA PHE A 103 -8.64 -1.06 -9.14
C PHE A 103 -8.45 0.22 -8.30
N ALA A 104 -7.21 0.70 -8.15
CA ALA A 104 -6.95 1.93 -7.39
C ALA A 104 -7.66 3.15 -8.01
N ARG A 105 -7.60 3.32 -9.34
CA ARG A 105 -8.24 4.42 -10.06
C ARG A 105 -9.75 4.47 -9.83
N ASP A 106 -10.40 3.31 -9.88
CA ASP A 106 -11.85 3.20 -9.86
C ASP A 106 -12.41 3.21 -8.42
N LYS A 107 -11.57 2.87 -7.44
CA LYS A 107 -11.95 2.71 -6.02
C LYS A 107 -11.51 3.84 -5.11
N ILE A 108 -10.55 4.65 -5.50
CA ILE A 108 -10.10 5.80 -4.71
C ILE A 108 -10.58 7.08 -5.40
N ARG A 109 -11.04 8.05 -4.61
CA ARG A 109 -11.39 9.40 -5.07
C ARG A 109 -10.32 10.38 -4.63
N TYR A 110 -9.69 11.01 -5.61
CA TYR A 110 -8.74 12.08 -5.35
C TYR A 110 -9.38 13.20 -4.51
N THR A 111 -8.84 13.40 -3.31
CA THR A 111 -9.31 14.37 -2.30
C THR A 111 -8.09 14.90 -1.60
N SER A 112 -7.97 16.23 -1.45
CA SER A 112 -6.80 16.81 -0.78
C SER A 112 -6.81 16.53 0.71
N ASP A 113 -5.63 16.45 1.32
CA ASP A 113 -5.52 16.27 2.78
C ASP A 113 -6.19 17.38 3.59
N ALA A 114 -6.20 18.59 3.04
CA ALA A 114 -6.84 19.72 3.69
C ALA A 114 -8.36 19.52 3.77
N ASP A 115 -8.96 18.91 2.74
CA ASP A 115 -10.39 18.60 2.72
C ASP A 115 -10.72 17.34 3.52
N GLN A 116 -9.83 16.33 3.48
CA GLN A 116 -10.06 15.02 4.11
C GLN A 116 -9.71 14.99 5.60
N PHE A 117 -8.54 15.53 5.96
CA PHE A 117 -7.98 15.45 7.31
C PHE A 117 -7.86 16.81 8.00
N GLY A 118 -8.01 17.91 7.26
CA GLY A 118 -7.83 19.27 7.80
C GLY A 118 -6.37 19.68 7.95
N PHE A 119 -5.43 18.90 7.41
CA PHE A 119 -3.99 19.20 7.41
C PHE A 119 -3.52 19.57 6.02
N LYS A 120 -2.40 20.31 5.94
CA LYS A 120 -1.81 20.62 4.63
C LYS A 120 -1.30 19.36 3.93
N GLU A 121 -0.85 18.39 4.72
CA GLU A 121 -0.29 17.11 4.33
C GLU A 121 -0.76 16.08 5.35
N PHE A 122 -1.15 14.88 4.92
CA PHE A 122 -1.46 13.74 5.77
C PHE A 122 -1.41 12.44 4.96
N ALA A 123 -0.42 11.60 5.21
CA ALA A 123 -0.35 10.31 4.55
C ALA A 123 -1.16 9.21 5.26
N GLN A 124 -1.81 8.35 4.49
CA GLN A 124 -2.34 7.05 4.87
C GLN A 124 -1.38 5.93 4.45
N ASN A 125 -1.30 4.85 5.23
CA ASN A 125 -0.64 3.63 4.80
C ASN A 125 -1.60 2.83 3.89
N ALA A 126 -1.09 1.77 3.27
CA ALA A 126 -1.87 1.06 2.27
C ALA A 126 -3.08 0.33 2.89
N ASP A 127 -2.94 -0.16 4.13
CA ASP A 127 -3.99 -0.94 4.78
C ASP A 127 -5.10 -0.06 5.35
N GLU A 128 -4.83 1.18 5.74
CA GLU A 128 -5.85 2.19 6.07
C GLU A 128 -6.75 2.49 4.86
N VAL A 129 -6.15 2.67 3.69
CA VAL A 129 -6.88 2.81 2.42
C VAL A 129 -7.68 1.54 2.12
N ALA A 130 -7.09 0.36 2.30
CA ALA A 130 -7.77 -0.92 2.09
C ALA A 130 -8.96 -1.13 3.04
N ALA A 131 -8.82 -0.78 4.32
CA ALA A 131 -9.86 -0.89 5.32
C ALA A 131 -11.05 0.01 4.99
N THR A 132 -10.79 1.25 4.56
CA THR A 132 -11.83 2.17 4.08
C THR A 132 -12.54 1.60 2.85
N LEU A 133 -11.82 0.97 1.93
CA LEU A 133 -12.42 0.29 0.78
C LEU A 133 -13.30 -0.91 1.17
N GLU A 134 -12.94 -1.65 2.21
CA GLU A 134 -13.73 -2.77 2.70
C GLU A 134 -15.03 -2.30 3.37
N ASP A 135 -14.96 -1.24 4.19
CA ASP A 135 -16.11 -0.72 4.92
C ASP A 135 -17.06 0.07 4.02
N GLU A 136 -16.53 0.98 3.18
CA GLU A 136 -17.33 1.95 2.43
C GLU A 136 -17.45 1.60 0.94
N GLY A 137 -16.62 0.69 0.43
CA GLY A 137 -16.57 0.32 -0.99
C GLY A 137 -15.87 1.35 -1.90
N LEU A 138 -15.45 2.48 -1.33
CA LEU A 138 -14.78 3.62 -1.95
C LEU A 138 -13.90 4.31 -0.90
N ALA A 139 -12.68 4.69 -1.27
CA ALA A 139 -11.75 5.38 -0.38
C ALA A 139 -11.38 6.76 -0.95
N TYR A 140 -10.65 7.54 -0.15
CA TYR A 140 -10.25 8.90 -0.46
C TYR A 140 -8.77 9.08 -0.13
N GLY A 141 -8.10 9.93 -0.90
CA GLY A 141 -6.70 10.26 -0.69
C GLY A 141 -6.14 11.02 -1.88
N ASP A 142 -4.92 11.51 -1.76
CA ASP A 142 -4.20 12.19 -2.84
C ASP A 142 -2.89 11.46 -3.22
N CYS A 143 -1.82 12.18 -3.58
CA CYS A 143 -0.74 11.60 -4.37
C CYS A 143 0.03 10.50 -3.63
N GLU A 144 0.33 10.70 -2.35
CA GLU A 144 1.04 9.78 -1.48
C GLU A 144 0.20 8.54 -1.16
N ASP A 145 -1.09 8.70 -0.88
CA ASP A 145 -1.99 7.60 -0.55
C ASP A 145 -2.11 6.63 -1.72
N TYR A 146 -2.30 7.18 -2.92
CA TYR A 146 -2.29 6.39 -4.15
C TYR A 146 -0.94 5.72 -4.39
N ALA A 147 0.17 6.42 -4.17
CA ALA A 147 1.51 5.89 -4.39
C ALA A 147 1.83 4.71 -3.46
N VAL A 148 1.54 4.87 -2.17
CA VAL A 148 1.73 3.85 -1.13
C VAL A 148 0.84 2.64 -1.40
N PHE A 149 -0.45 2.87 -1.64
CA PHE A 149 -1.40 1.80 -1.91
C PHE A 149 -1.03 0.98 -3.15
N LEU A 150 -0.74 1.64 -4.28
CA LEU A 150 -0.31 0.96 -5.51
C LEU A 150 1.00 0.21 -5.32
N ALA A 151 1.99 0.82 -4.67
CA ALA A 151 3.30 0.19 -4.45
C ALA A 151 3.16 -1.13 -3.67
N VAL A 152 2.33 -1.13 -2.62
CA VAL A 152 2.06 -2.32 -1.79
C VAL A 152 1.27 -3.37 -2.57
N MET A 153 0.20 -2.99 -3.27
CA MET A 153 -0.57 -3.92 -4.11
C MET A 153 0.29 -4.58 -5.20
N TYR A 154 1.12 -3.80 -5.90
CA TYR A 154 2.03 -4.35 -6.90
C TYR A 154 3.02 -5.34 -6.26
N LYS A 155 3.56 -5.01 -5.09
CA LYS A 155 4.45 -5.90 -4.36
C LYS A 155 3.76 -7.21 -3.96
N GLY A 156 2.54 -7.13 -3.44
CA GLY A 156 1.67 -8.28 -3.13
C GLY A 156 1.37 -9.14 -4.35
N ALA A 157 1.21 -8.49 -5.50
CA ALA A 157 0.97 -9.14 -6.76
C ALA A 157 2.22 -9.76 -7.42
N GLY A 158 3.37 -9.77 -6.72
CA GLY A 158 4.63 -10.31 -7.22
C GLY A 158 5.31 -9.43 -8.29
N LEU A 159 4.90 -8.17 -8.42
CA LEU A 159 5.55 -7.19 -9.28
C LEU A 159 6.62 -6.42 -8.49
N ARG A 160 7.65 -5.95 -9.19
CA ARG A 160 8.57 -4.98 -8.60
C ARG A 160 7.94 -3.60 -8.71
N SER A 161 7.89 -2.90 -7.60
CA SER A 161 7.38 -1.54 -7.48
C SER A 161 8.40 -0.65 -6.76
N ALA A 162 8.25 0.65 -6.94
CA ALA A 162 8.96 1.69 -6.21
C ALA A 162 8.02 2.89 -6.03
N ILE A 163 8.38 3.80 -5.14
CA ILE A 163 7.78 5.14 -5.09
C ILE A 163 8.78 6.12 -5.70
N VAL A 164 8.29 7.16 -6.37
CA VAL A 164 9.10 8.26 -6.86
C VAL A 164 8.54 9.57 -6.32
N LEU A 165 9.44 10.44 -5.86
CA LEU A 165 9.12 11.79 -5.44
C LEU A 165 9.50 12.76 -6.56
N ALA A 166 8.56 13.63 -6.92
CA ALA A 166 8.77 14.81 -7.76
C ALA A 166 8.43 16.07 -6.94
N PRO A 167 8.76 17.29 -7.40
CA PRO A 167 8.44 18.50 -6.65
C PRO A 167 6.95 18.59 -6.31
N ASN A 168 6.62 18.48 -5.01
CA ASN A 168 5.27 18.46 -4.46
C ASN A 168 4.37 17.35 -5.02
N HIS A 169 4.93 16.18 -5.34
CA HIS A 169 4.15 15.06 -5.88
C HIS A 169 4.80 13.71 -5.59
N ALA A 170 3.99 12.68 -5.35
CA ALA A 170 4.43 11.30 -5.24
C ALA A 170 3.67 10.42 -6.25
N ALA A 171 4.35 9.38 -6.73
CA ALA A 171 3.72 8.37 -7.59
C ALA A 171 4.34 6.99 -7.37
N ALA A 172 3.58 5.94 -7.68
CA ALA A 172 4.12 4.60 -7.79
C ALA A 172 4.81 4.39 -9.14
N LEU A 173 5.88 3.61 -9.14
CA LEU A 173 6.49 3.01 -10.32
C LEU A 173 6.29 1.50 -10.27
N VAL A 174 6.08 0.89 -11.43
CA VAL A 174 6.01 -0.57 -11.57
C VAL A 174 6.91 -1.05 -12.70
N TYR A 175 7.67 -2.10 -12.45
CA TYR A 175 8.58 -2.69 -13.43
C TYR A 175 7.82 -3.62 -14.37
N LEU A 176 7.59 -3.16 -15.61
CA LEU A 176 6.85 -3.85 -16.67
C LEU A 176 7.66 -3.86 -17.98
N PRO A 177 8.74 -4.66 -18.06
CA PRO A 177 9.56 -4.70 -19.27
C PRO A 177 8.71 -5.09 -20.49
N GLY A 178 8.90 -4.36 -21.59
CA GLY A 178 8.17 -4.57 -22.84
C GLY A 178 6.71 -4.12 -22.84
N TYR A 179 6.24 -3.41 -21.81
CA TYR A 179 4.87 -2.90 -21.76
C TYR A 179 4.66 -1.74 -22.74
N GLY A 180 3.88 -1.99 -23.79
CA GLY A 180 3.74 -1.07 -24.93
C GLY A 180 2.70 0.03 -24.77
N LYS A 181 1.91 0.04 -23.68
CA LYS A 181 0.81 1.00 -23.47
C LYS A 181 1.15 2.11 -22.48
N ALA A 182 2.35 2.10 -21.89
CA ALA A 182 2.75 3.13 -20.93
C ALA A 182 2.88 4.51 -21.60
N ASN A 183 2.31 5.53 -20.96
CA ASN A 183 2.50 6.94 -21.35
C ASN A 183 3.96 7.40 -21.16
N ARG A 184 4.65 6.84 -20.15
CA ARG A 184 6.04 7.11 -19.82
C ARG A 184 6.75 5.82 -19.44
N ASN A 185 7.82 5.50 -20.16
CA ASN A 185 8.78 4.46 -19.79
C ASN A 185 10.03 5.14 -19.24
N LEU A 186 10.49 4.65 -18.10
CA LEU A 186 11.61 5.17 -17.34
C LEU A 186 12.70 4.11 -17.23
N SER A 187 13.90 4.60 -16.89
CA SER A 187 15.04 3.78 -16.52
C SER A 187 15.52 4.19 -15.13
N ILE A 188 15.67 3.24 -14.22
CA ILE A 188 16.24 3.45 -12.88
C ILE A 188 17.56 2.71 -12.84
N ASP A 189 18.65 3.41 -12.51
CA ASP A 189 20.01 2.85 -12.47
C ASP A 189 20.41 2.06 -13.74
N GLY A 190 19.95 2.54 -14.90
CA GLY A 190 20.19 1.91 -16.20
C GLY A 190 19.27 0.73 -16.54
N GLU A 191 18.40 0.31 -15.63
CA GLU A 191 17.37 -0.71 -15.89
C GLU A 191 16.13 -0.06 -16.50
N SER A 192 15.87 -0.35 -17.77
CA SER A 192 14.68 0.13 -18.50
C SER A 192 13.46 -0.76 -18.26
N GLY A 193 12.27 -0.16 -18.33
CA GLY A 193 11.00 -0.88 -18.21
C GLY A 193 10.18 -0.48 -16.98
N TRP A 194 10.57 0.58 -16.29
CA TRP A 194 9.77 1.16 -15.21
C TRP A 194 8.68 2.05 -15.79
N VAL A 195 7.46 1.88 -15.32
CA VAL A 195 6.28 2.60 -15.79
C VAL A 195 5.78 3.49 -14.67
N TRP A 196 5.50 4.75 -14.99
CA TRP A 196 4.84 5.70 -14.09
C TRP A 196 3.38 5.28 -13.90
N ALA A 197 3.02 4.85 -12.69
CA ALA A 197 1.69 4.36 -12.33
C ALA A 197 1.02 5.35 -11.37
N GLU A 198 0.41 6.37 -11.95
CA GLU A 198 -0.38 7.36 -11.22
C GLU A 198 -1.87 7.19 -11.54
N ALA A 199 -2.60 6.56 -10.64
CA ALA A 199 -4.02 6.26 -10.84
C ALA A 199 -4.95 7.43 -10.47
N THR A 200 -4.43 8.66 -10.42
CA THR A 200 -5.20 9.87 -10.14
C THR A 200 -6.02 10.26 -11.38
N GLY A 201 -7.35 10.24 -11.26
CA GLY A 201 -8.27 10.66 -12.33
C GLY A 201 -8.79 9.54 -13.24
N GLY A 202 -10.11 9.52 -13.46
CA GLY A 202 -10.82 8.45 -14.17
C GLY A 202 -10.53 8.29 -15.67
N ASN A 203 -9.74 9.20 -16.27
CA ASN A 203 -9.38 9.16 -17.69
C ASN A 203 -7.94 8.69 -17.95
N ASN A 204 -7.17 8.34 -16.91
CA ASN A 204 -5.85 7.75 -17.12
C ASN A 204 -6.02 6.27 -17.51
N PRO A 205 -5.69 5.87 -18.75
CA PRO A 205 -5.95 4.53 -19.27
C PRO A 205 -5.08 3.45 -18.62
#